data_AF-A0A944T7Z8-F1
#
_entry.id   AF-A0A944T7Z8-F1
#
_cell.length_a   1.000
_cell.length_b   1.000
_cell.length_c   1.000
_cell.angle_alpha   90.00
_cell.angle_beta   90.00
_cell.angle_gamma   90.00
#
_symmetry.space_group_name_H-M   'P 1'
#
loop_
_entity.id
_entity.type
_entity.pdbx_description
1 polymer ?
#
loop_
_entity_poly.entity_id
_entity_poly.type
_entity_poly.pdbx_seq_one_letter_code
_entity_poly.pdbx_strand_id
1 'polypeptide(L)'
;MVESSAVTKGMERQLEARAALLAAGAKPLGWKVGFGAPAALEMLGIDGPLVGFLVDGGLIGDGETVSLAGWTKPVAEPEIAIYMGSDLVGGAGVDAAAAAIAGLGPAIELADMDVPPKDTETILAGNIYHRRVALG
;
A
#
# COMPACT_ATOMS: atom_id res chain seq x y z
N MET A 1 -12.72 6.70 -19.80
CA MET A 1 -11.46 6.29 -19.17
C MET A 1 -11.01 5.04 -19.89
N VAL A 2 -9.79 5.03 -20.43
CA VAL A 2 -9.21 3.81 -20.99
C VAL A 2 -8.60 3.07 -19.81
N GLU A 3 -9.13 1.90 -19.50
CA GLU A 3 -8.60 1.06 -18.43
C GLU A 3 -7.15 0.67 -18.79
N SER A 4 -6.18 1.10 -17.96
CA SER A 4 -4.78 0.81 -18.22
C SER A 4 -4.51 -0.67 -18.02
N SER A 5 -4.19 -1.38 -19.11
CA SER A 5 -3.89 -2.82 -19.05
C SER A 5 -2.76 -3.15 -18.07
N ALA A 6 -1.84 -2.21 -17.83
CA ALA A 6 -0.74 -2.37 -16.88
C ALA A 6 -1.24 -2.34 -15.42
N VAL A 7 -2.20 -1.46 -15.10
CA VAL A 7 -2.80 -1.38 -13.78
C VAL A 7 -3.58 -2.65 -13.47
N THR A 8 -4.43 -3.10 -14.41
CA THR A 8 -5.23 -4.32 -14.23
C THR A 8 -4.34 -5.54 -13.99
N LYS A 9 -3.35 -5.80 -14.87
CA LYS A 9 -2.42 -6.93 -14.72
C LYS A 9 -1.60 -6.86 -13.43
N GLY A 10 -1.14 -5.66 -13.07
CA GLY A 10 -0.37 -5.44 -11.85
C GLY A 10 -1.21 -5.75 -10.60
N MET A 11 -2.45 -5.28 -10.56
CA MET A 11 -3.39 -5.55 -9.46
C MET A 11 -3.79 -7.02 -9.39
N GLU A 12 -4.03 -7.70 -10.51
CA GLU A 12 -4.33 -9.14 -10.54
C GLU A 12 -3.21 -9.94 -9.84
N ARG A 13 -1.95 -9.70 -10.25
CA ARG A 13 -0.77 -10.35 -9.65
C ARG A 13 -0.60 -9.99 -8.18
N GLN A 14 -0.88 -8.73 -7.81
CA GLN A 14 -0.84 -8.28 -6.42
C GLN A 14 -1.88 -9.03 -5.56
N LEU A 15 -3.11 -9.18 -6.06
CA LEU A 15 -4.20 -9.84 -5.35
C LEU A 15 -3.99 -11.36 -5.25
N GLU A 16 -3.39 -11.98 -6.27
CA GLU A 16 -2.96 -13.37 -6.21
C GLU A 16 -1.92 -13.60 -5.11
N ALA A 17 -0.90 -12.73 -5.04
CA ALA A 17 0.11 -12.78 -3.98
C ALA A 17 -0.51 -12.59 -2.58
N ARG A 18 -1.44 -11.63 -2.45
CA ARG A 18 -2.21 -11.43 -1.22
C ARG A 18 -3.01 -12.68 -0.84
N ALA A 19 -3.73 -13.27 -1.79
CA ALA A 19 -4.54 -14.46 -1.55
C ALA A 19 -3.69 -15.65 -1.09
N ALA A 20 -2.50 -15.84 -1.67
CA ALA A 20 -1.56 -16.87 -1.25
C ALA A 20 -1.10 -16.67 0.21
N LEU A 21 -0.79 -15.44 0.62
CA LEU A 21 -0.42 -15.12 2.01
C LEU A 21 -1.56 -15.42 2.99
N LEU A 22 -2.79 -15.03 2.64
CA LEU A 22 -3.96 -15.29 3.49
C LEU A 22 -4.27 -16.79 3.58
N ALA A 23 -4.13 -17.53 2.47
CA ALA A 23 -4.29 -18.98 2.47
C ALA A 23 -3.21 -19.68 3.33
N ALA A 24 -2.03 -19.08 3.46
CA ALA A 24 -0.97 -19.54 4.36
C ALA A 24 -1.15 -19.11 5.82
N GLY A 25 -2.23 -18.39 6.16
CA GLY A 25 -2.61 -18.03 7.52
C GLY A 25 -2.21 -16.61 7.96
N ALA A 26 -1.66 -15.78 7.08
CA ALA A 26 -1.46 -14.37 7.38
C ALA A 26 -2.81 -13.67 7.63
N LYS A 27 -2.83 -12.67 8.51
CA LYS A 27 -4.04 -11.88 8.79
C LYS A 27 -4.00 -10.57 8.01
N PRO A 28 -5.14 -10.15 7.42
CA PRO A 28 -5.21 -8.83 6.80
C PRO A 28 -5.06 -7.75 7.87
N LEU A 29 -4.21 -6.76 7.59
CA LEU A 29 -3.99 -5.59 8.46
C LEU A 29 -4.66 -4.33 7.89
N GLY A 30 -4.62 -4.15 6.57
CA GLY A 30 -5.18 -2.96 5.94
C GLY A 30 -4.67 -2.75 4.51
N TRP A 31 -4.68 -1.50 4.09
CA TRP A 31 -4.23 -1.05 2.77
C TRP A 31 -3.41 0.22 2.90
N LYS A 32 -2.47 0.42 1.98
CA LYS A 32 -1.70 1.66 1.79
C LYS A 32 -2.01 2.27 0.43
N VAL A 33 -1.86 3.58 0.33
CA VAL A 33 -2.08 4.34 -0.91
C VAL A 33 -0.81 5.12 -1.21
N GLY A 34 -0.29 5.01 -2.44
CA GLY A 34 0.93 5.67 -2.87
C GLY A 34 0.80 6.28 -4.26
N PHE A 35 1.81 7.05 -4.68
CA PHE A 35 1.85 7.67 -6.01
C PHE A 35 0.67 8.62 -6.32
N GLY A 36 0.07 9.25 -5.29
CA GLY A 36 -1.06 10.17 -5.46
C GLY A 36 -0.69 11.62 -5.83
N ALA A 37 0.59 11.99 -5.80
CA ALA A 37 1.02 13.34 -6.17
C ALA A 37 0.89 13.58 -7.68
N PRO A 38 0.54 14.79 -8.16
CA PRO A 38 0.36 15.06 -9.59
C PRO A 38 1.56 14.63 -10.46
N ALA A 39 2.79 14.89 -9.99
CA ALA A 39 4.01 14.50 -10.69
C ALA A 39 4.17 12.97 -10.79
N ALA A 40 3.71 12.22 -9.79
CA ALA A 40 3.75 10.76 -9.80
C ALA A 40 2.70 10.17 -10.75
N LEU A 41 1.50 10.75 -10.78
CA LEU A 41 0.42 10.38 -11.71
C LEU A 41 0.86 10.59 -13.16
N GLU A 42 1.45 11.74 -13.47
CA GLU A 42 1.99 12.05 -14.81
C GLU A 42 3.12 11.10 -15.19
N MET A 43 4.10 10.89 -14.29
CA MET A 43 5.24 10.01 -14.53
C MET A 43 4.82 8.57 -14.86
N LEU A 44 3.76 8.07 -14.23
CA LEU A 44 3.26 6.71 -14.40
C LEU A 44 2.13 6.59 -15.43
N GLY A 45 1.62 7.71 -15.95
CA GLY A 45 0.48 7.73 -16.88
C GLY A 45 -0.79 7.14 -16.29
N ILE A 46 -1.09 7.43 -15.02
CA ILE A 46 -2.26 6.92 -14.28
C ILE A 46 -3.16 8.06 -13.79
N ASP A 47 -4.45 7.79 -13.70
CA ASP A 47 -5.47 8.79 -13.33
C ASP A 47 -5.76 8.84 -11.82
N GLY A 48 -5.11 7.99 -11.03
CA GLY A 48 -5.31 7.88 -9.59
C GLY A 48 -4.16 7.17 -8.89
N PRO A 49 -4.09 7.25 -7.56
CA PRO A 49 -3.04 6.64 -6.78
C PRO A 49 -3.08 5.10 -6.89
N LEU A 50 -1.93 4.48 -6.64
CA LEU A 50 -1.81 3.03 -6.56
C LEU A 50 -2.13 2.56 -5.14
N VAL A 51 -2.71 1.36 -5.02
CA VAL A 51 -3.08 0.75 -3.73
C VAL A 51 -2.28 -0.54 -3.51
N GLY A 52 -1.82 -0.75 -2.28
CA GLY A 52 -1.14 -1.97 -1.83
C GLY A 52 -1.75 -2.51 -0.56
N PHE A 53 -1.59 -3.81 -0.30
CA PHE A 53 -2.14 -4.47 0.87
C PHE A 53 -1.13 -4.55 2.02
N LEU A 54 -1.65 -4.59 3.24
CA LEU A 54 -0.90 -4.82 4.46
C LEU A 54 -1.40 -6.11 5.13
N VAL A 55 -0.46 -6.92 5.62
CA VAL A 55 -0.74 -8.11 6.44
C VAL A 55 0.04 -8.04 7.74
N ASP A 56 -0.41 -8.76 8.76
CA ASP A 56 0.18 -8.80 10.10
C ASP A 56 1.68 -9.12 10.11
N GLY A 57 2.13 -9.99 9.20
CA GLY A 57 3.55 -10.31 9.02
C GLY A 57 4.45 -9.12 8.66
N GLY A 58 3.89 -7.98 8.22
CA GLY A 58 4.62 -6.74 7.95
C GLY A 58 4.62 -5.73 9.10
N LEU A 59 3.86 -5.98 10.18
CA LEU A 59 3.77 -5.07 11.32
C LEU A 59 5.07 -5.10 12.12
N ILE A 60 5.61 -3.93 12.40
CA ILE A 60 6.77 -3.73 13.27
C ILE A 60 6.26 -3.57 14.71
N GLY A 61 6.74 -4.43 15.60
CA GLY A 61 6.43 -4.34 17.03
C GLY A 61 7.14 -3.18 17.73
N ASP A 62 6.63 -2.79 18.90
CA ASP A 62 7.28 -1.81 19.75
C ASP A 62 8.71 -2.26 20.12
N GLY A 63 9.68 -1.37 19.93
CA GLY A 63 11.10 -1.65 20.14
C GLY A 63 11.72 -2.67 19.17
N GLU A 64 11.00 -3.13 18.15
CA GLU A 64 11.53 -4.10 17.19
C GLU A 64 12.65 -3.50 16.32
N THR A 65 13.71 -4.28 16.10
CA THR A 65 14.77 -3.94 15.15
C THR A 65 14.55 -4.64 13.82
N VAL A 66 14.47 -3.87 12.74
CA VAL A 66 14.33 -4.40 11.37
C VAL A 66 15.70 -4.44 10.69
N SER A 67 16.09 -5.61 10.19
CA SER A 67 17.27 -5.74 9.34
C SER A 67 16.95 -5.25 7.92
N LEU A 68 17.80 -4.37 7.39
CA LEU A 68 17.73 -3.90 6.00
C LEU A 68 18.65 -4.72 5.07
N ALA A 69 19.25 -5.80 5.57
CA ALA A 69 20.14 -6.64 4.77
C ALA A 69 19.39 -7.21 3.55
N GLY A 70 19.95 -7.01 2.37
CA GLY A 70 19.36 -7.46 1.10
C GLY A 70 18.35 -6.48 0.47
N TRP A 71 18.07 -5.34 1.09
CA TRP A 71 17.25 -4.30 0.48
C TRP A 71 18.09 -3.48 -0.51
N THR A 72 17.45 -3.00 -1.57
CA THR A 72 18.15 -2.27 -2.65
C THR A 72 18.30 -0.79 -2.32
N LYS A 73 17.19 -0.13 -2.01
CA LYS A 73 17.09 1.29 -1.69
C LYS A 73 16.01 1.46 -0.62
N PRO A 74 16.35 1.17 0.66
CA PRO A 74 15.42 1.32 1.77
C PRO A 74 15.05 2.80 1.98
N VAL A 75 13.77 3.06 2.22
CA VAL A 75 13.21 4.36 2.57
C VAL A 75 12.26 4.18 3.75
N ALA A 76 12.30 5.13 4.69
CA ALA A 76 11.31 5.27 5.74
C ALA A 76 10.41 6.47 5.40
N GLU A 77 9.12 6.21 5.20
CA GLU A 77 8.13 7.19 4.78
C GLU A 77 7.23 7.56 5.97
N PRO A 78 7.16 8.85 6.38
CA PRO A 78 6.25 9.28 7.41
C PRO A 78 4.83 9.42 6.86
N GLU A 79 3.88 8.73 7.49
CA GLU A 79 2.51 8.59 7.02
C GLU A 79 1.49 8.85 8.15
N ILE A 80 0.22 8.98 7.75
CA ILE A 80 -0.93 9.02 8.67
C ILE A 80 -1.74 7.73 8.49
N ALA A 81 -1.80 6.90 9.53
CA ALA A 81 -2.71 5.77 9.57
C ALA A 81 -4.14 6.26 9.80
N ILE A 82 -5.06 5.76 8.98
CA ILE A 82 -6.50 5.96 9.14
C ILE A 82 -7.10 4.67 9.68
N TYR A 83 -7.64 4.74 10.90
CA TYR A 83 -8.34 3.61 11.51
C TYR A 83 -9.82 3.71 11.16
N MET A 84 -10.34 2.71 10.45
CA MET A 84 -11.74 2.65 10.05
C MET A 84 -12.60 2.11 11.20
N GLY A 85 -13.70 2.80 11.52
CA GLY A 85 -14.72 2.37 12.48
C GLY A 85 -15.88 1.60 11.87
N SER A 86 -16.08 1.73 10.56
CA SER A 86 -17.10 1.01 9.81
C SER A 86 -16.64 0.78 8.37
N ASP A 87 -17.23 -0.21 7.72
CA ASP A 87 -16.98 -0.49 6.32
C ASP A 87 -17.38 0.70 5.43
N LEU A 88 -16.58 0.96 4.40
CA LEU A 88 -16.85 1.99 3.39
C LEU A 88 -17.05 1.32 2.04
N VAL A 89 -18.22 1.52 1.44
CA VAL A 89 -18.55 0.97 0.13
C VAL A 89 -17.86 1.75 -0.99
N GLY A 90 -17.51 1.06 -2.08
CA GLY A 90 -16.94 1.71 -3.26
C GLY A 90 -17.86 2.79 -3.83
N GLY A 91 -17.30 3.93 -4.22
CA GLY A 91 -18.04 5.09 -4.72
C GLY A 91 -18.65 5.98 -3.65
N ALA A 92 -18.40 5.69 -2.36
CA ALA A 92 -18.79 6.59 -1.28
C ALA A 92 -18.13 7.98 -1.42
N GLY A 93 -18.89 9.03 -1.10
CA GLY A 93 -18.41 10.41 -1.09
C GLY A 93 -17.52 10.71 0.13
N VAL A 94 -16.88 11.89 0.09
CA VAL A 94 -15.95 12.35 1.14
C VAL A 94 -16.60 12.39 2.52
N ASP A 95 -17.86 12.83 2.63
CA ASP A 95 -18.56 12.92 3.93
C ASP A 95 -18.79 11.52 4.55
N ALA A 96 -19.13 10.53 3.72
CA ALA A 96 -19.29 9.15 4.17
C ALA A 96 -17.94 8.53 4.56
N ALA A 97 -16.88 8.83 3.80
CA ALA A 97 -15.52 8.42 4.15
C ALA A 97 -15.08 9.02 5.50
N ALA A 98 -15.32 10.32 5.71
CA ALA A 98 -15.02 11.00 6.96
C ALA A 98 -15.79 10.42 8.15
N ALA A 99 -17.07 10.12 7.98
CA ALA A 99 -17.89 9.50 9.02
C ALA A 99 -17.46 8.07 9.39
N ALA A 100 -16.81 7.35 8.47
CA ALA A 100 -16.32 5.99 8.69
C ALA A 100 -14.97 5.94 9.43
N ILE A 101 -14.29 7.07 9.64
CA ILE A 101 -13.00 7.13 10.35
C ILE A 101 -13.25 7.09 11.87
N ALA A 102 -12.68 6.09 12.54
CA ALA A 102 -12.69 5.97 14.00
C ALA A 102 -11.52 6.72 14.66
N GLY A 103 -10.40 6.89 13.96
CA GLY A 103 -9.22 7.54 14.50
C GLY A 103 -8.12 7.73 13.48
N LEU A 104 -7.15 8.56 13.86
CA LEU A 104 -5.93 8.80 13.11
C LEU A 104 -4.73 8.51 14.02
N GLY A 105 -3.66 7.98 13.45
CA GLY A 105 -2.41 7.75 14.17
C GLY A 105 -1.19 7.99 13.27
N PRO A 106 0.00 8.18 13.86
CA PRO A 106 1.23 8.19 13.08
C PRO A 106 1.51 6.80 12.51
N ALA A 107 2.11 6.76 11.33
CA ALA A 107 2.68 5.54 10.78
C ALA A 107 4.04 5.82 10.14
N ILE A 108 4.89 4.81 10.13
CA ILE A 108 6.11 4.79 9.32
C ILE A 108 6.05 3.58 8.41
N GLU A 109 5.98 3.79 7.10
CA GLU A 109 6.17 2.73 6.13
C GLU A 109 7.67 2.54 5.87
N LEU A 110 8.14 1.29 5.92
CA LEU A 110 9.44 0.94 5.35
C LEU A 110 9.21 0.34 3.97
N ALA A 111 9.72 1.03 2.96
CA ALA A 111 9.66 0.65 1.56
C ALA A 111 11.06 0.36 1.01
N ASP A 112 11.13 -0.49 -0.01
CA ASP A 112 12.37 -0.76 -0.74
C ASP A 112 12.17 -0.50 -2.23
N MET A 113 12.78 0.57 -2.76
CA MET A 113 12.63 0.95 -4.17
C MET A 113 13.52 0.09 -5.09
N ASP A 114 13.20 -1.21 -5.18
CA ASP A 114 13.95 -2.26 -5.87
C ASP A 114 13.74 -2.31 -7.39
N VAL A 115 12.65 -1.72 -7.88
CA VAL A 115 12.36 -1.56 -9.32
C VAL A 115 12.22 -0.08 -9.72
N PRO A 116 12.55 0.30 -10.97
CA PRO A 116 12.40 1.67 -11.44
C PRO A 116 10.95 2.19 -11.31
N PRO A 117 10.74 3.44 -10.86
CA PRO A 117 9.40 4.01 -10.63
C PRO A 117 8.72 4.47 -11.93
N LYS A 118 8.84 3.67 -13.00
CA LYS A 118 8.25 3.94 -14.32
C LYS A 118 7.46 2.75 -14.87
N ASP A 119 7.49 1.61 -14.18
CA ASP A 119 6.82 0.38 -14.57
C ASP A 119 5.63 0.12 -13.64
N THR A 120 4.47 0.68 -13.99
CA THR A 120 3.24 0.59 -13.19
C THR A 120 2.81 -0.84 -12.90
N GLU A 121 2.94 -1.76 -13.87
CA GLU A 121 2.55 -3.17 -13.68
C GLU A 121 3.45 -3.83 -12.64
N THR A 122 4.77 -3.68 -12.77
CA THR A 122 5.73 -4.29 -11.85
C THR A 122 5.63 -3.68 -10.45
N ILE A 123 5.43 -2.37 -10.34
CA ILE A 123 5.23 -1.69 -9.04
C ILE A 123 4.01 -2.25 -8.32
N LEU A 124 2.87 -2.37 -9.01
CA LEU A 124 1.64 -2.92 -8.43
C LEU A 124 1.82 -4.39 -8.03
N ALA A 125 2.35 -5.21 -8.94
CA ALA A 125 2.59 -6.63 -8.70
C ALA A 125 3.53 -6.86 -7.49
N GLY A 126 4.49 -5.96 -7.27
CA GLY A 126 5.40 -5.94 -6.12
C GLY A 126 4.83 -5.30 -4.85
N ASN A 127 3.51 -5.04 -4.80
CA ASN A 127 2.82 -4.41 -3.66
C ASN A 127 3.35 -3.00 -3.32
N ILE A 128 3.71 -2.22 -4.33
CA ILE A 128 4.13 -0.80 -4.22
C ILE A 128 5.30 -0.65 -3.24
N TYR A 129 6.37 -1.41 -3.45
CA TYR A 129 7.60 -1.36 -2.66
C TYR A 129 7.43 -1.67 -1.16
N HIS A 130 6.24 -2.08 -0.71
CA HIS A 130 5.95 -2.33 0.71
C HIS A 130 6.86 -3.42 1.27
N ARG A 131 7.37 -3.21 2.48
CA ARG A 131 8.08 -4.25 3.24
C ARG A 131 7.55 -4.37 4.66
N ARG A 132 7.46 -3.26 5.38
CA ARG A 132 7.08 -3.22 6.79
C ARG A 132 6.32 -1.95 7.12
N VAL A 133 5.57 -1.95 8.22
CA VAL A 133 4.90 -0.75 8.73
C VAL A 133 4.94 -0.73 10.25
N ALA A 134 5.27 0.42 10.83
CA ALA A 134 5.03 0.71 12.24
C ALA A 134 3.77 1.59 12.36
N LEU A 135 2.90 1.25 13.31
CA LEU A 135 1.66 1.97 13.59
C LEU A 135 1.69 2.48 15.03
N GLY A 136 1.23 3.71 15.26
CA GLY A 136 1.07 4.30 16.60
C GLY A 136 -0.28 4.93 16.83
#